data_AF-A0A9E2TSJ6-F1
#
_entry.id   AF-A0A9E2TSJ6-F1
#
_cell.length_a   1.000
_cell.length_b   1.000
_cell.length_c   1.000
_cell.angle_alpha   90.00
_cell.angle_beta   90.00
_cell.angle_gamma   90.00
#
_symmetry.space_group_name_H-M   'P 1'
#
loop_
_entity.id
_entity.type
_entity.pdbx_description
1 polymer ?
#
loop_
_entity_poly.entity_id
_entity_poly.type
_entity_poly.pdbx_seq_one_letter_code
_entity_poly.pdbx_strand_id
1 'polypeptide(L)'
;QHRFRLEERFFSSRDEFGTQSNFNLRYRYRFMASIPIITFKNEKKLLINIGDEILINSGKEIIYNIFDSNRLLIGPAIQINPKLNVSILYNHLFAQQNEVNAFSQTYILWFAVKHKISLN
;
A
#
# COMPACT_ATOMS: atom_id res chain seq x y z
N GLN A 1 4.10 10.24 8.00
CA GLN A 1 5.07 9.69 7.02
C GLN A 1 4.48 9.87 5.63
N HIS A 2 5.25 10.45 4.72
CA HIS A 2 4.92 10.50 3.29
C HIS A 2 5.85 9.54 2.54
N ARG A 3 5.34 8.87 1.51
CA ARG A 3 6.15 8.02 0.64
C ARG A 3 5.68 8.17 -0.80
N PHE A 4 6.58 8.62 -1.65
CA PHE A 4 6.42 8.59 -3.10
C PHE A 4 7.21 7.41 -3.66
N ARG A 5 6.68 6.78 -4.71
CA ARG A 5 7.38 5.74 -5.46
C ARG A 5 6.99 5.81 -6.93
N LEU A 6 8.00 5.69 -7.78
CA LEU A 6 7.89 5.44 -9.21
C LEU A 6 8.28 3.98 -9.46
N GLU A 7 7.45 3.24 -10.18
CA GLU A 7 7.70 1.84 -10.53
C GLU A 7 7.63 1.69 -12.06
N GLU A 8 8.70 1.18 -12.67
CA GLU A 8 8.70 0.65 -14.04
C GLU A 8 8.26 -0.81 -13.98
N ARG A 9 7.24 -1.18 -14.75
CA ARG A 9 6.70 -2.53 -14.74
C ARG A 9 6.72 -3.11 -16.14
N PHE A 10 7.38 -4.24 -16.25
CA PHE A 10 7.47 -5.06 -17.46
C PHE A 10 6.69 -6.35 -17.20
N PHE A 11 5.74 -6.67 -18.06
CA PHE A 11 4.93 -7.87 -17.96
C PHE A 11 4.70 -8.46 -19.35
N SER A 12 4.47 -9.76 -19.43
CA SER A 12 4.15 -10.43 -20.69
C SER A 12 2.80 -11.10 -20.57
N SER A 13 1.87 -10.76 -21.46
CA SER A 13 0.59 -11.47 -21.57
C SER A 13 0.67 -12.48 -22.71
N ARG A 14 0.14 -13.68 -22.48
CA ARG A 14 0.00 -14.70 -23.51
C ARG A 14 -1.47 -14.81 -23.89
N ASP A 15 -1.77 -14.64 -25.17
CA ASP A 15 -3.08 -14.87 -25.74
C ASP A 15 -2.99 -15.96 -26.83
N GLU A 16 -4.10 -16.20 -27.52
CA GLU A 16 -4.19 -17.17 -28.61
C GLU A 16 -3.30 -16.82 -29.81
N PHE A 17 -2.80 -15.58 -29.89
CA PHE A 17 -2.00 -15.03 -30.99
C PHE A 17 -0.50 -14.92 -30.68
N GLY A 18 -0.09 -15.16 -29.42
CA GLY A 18 1.31 -15.21 -29.02
C GLY A 18 1.60 -14.54 -27.68
N THR A 19 2.86 -14.15 -27.48
CA THR A 19 3.29 -13.41 -26.28
C THR A 19 3.41 -11.94 -26.62
N GLN A 20 2.59 -11.10 -25.98
CA GLN A 20 2.70 -9.64 -26.04
C GLN A 20 3.52 -9.15 -24.85
N SER A 21 4.51 -8.29 -25.11
CA SER A 21 5.30 -7.63 -24.07
C SER A 21 4.72 -6.27 -23.78
N ASN A 22 4.46 -6.04 -22.50
CA ASN A 22 3.68 -4.93 -22.01
C ASN A 22 4.49 -4.10 -21.01
N PHE A 23 4.29 -2.79 -21.06
CA PHE A 23 4.99 -1.83 -20.20
C PHE A 23 4.04 -0.81 -19.59
N ASN A 24 4.19 -0.58 -18.27
CA ASN A 24 3.58 0.59 -17.63
C ASN A 24 4.46 1.22 -16.56
N LEU A 25 4.23 2.53 -16.37
CA LEU A 25 4.75 3.30 -15.24
C LEU A 25 3.65 3.40 -14.19
N ARG A 26 3.99 3.13 -12.93
CA ARG A 26 3.09 3.28 -11.80
C ARG A 26 3.64 4.29 -10.80
N TYR A 27 2.83 5.30 -10.53
CA TYR A 27 3.07 6.31 -9.51
C TYR A 27 2.29 5.94 -8.27
N ARG A 28 2.96 5.95 -7.12
CA ARG A 28 2.33 5.64 -5.83
C ARG A 28 2.66 6.74 -4.85
N TYR A 29 1.62 7.28 -4.24
CA TYR A 29 1.75 8.21 -3.13
C TYR A 29 1.02 7.66 -1.92
N ARG A 30 1.72 7.59 -0.80
CA ARG A 30 1.16 7.19 0.49
C ARG A 30 1.37 8.26 1.54
N PHE A 31 0.30 8.59 2.23
CA PHE A 31 0.32 9.28 3.51
C PHE A 31 -0.06 8.34 4.65
N MET A 32 0.66 8.40 5.77
CA MET A 32 0.37 7.58 6.94
C MET A 32 0.70 8.33 8.23
N ALA A 33 -0.25 8.38 9.16
CA ALA A 33 -0.11 8.92 10.49
C ALA A 33 -0.17 7.79 11.53
N SER A 34 0.66 7.88 12.57
CA SER A 34 0.68 6.97 13.72
C SER A 34 0.45 7.80 14.96
N ILE A 35 -0.73 7.70 15.56
CA ILE A 35 -1.18 8.56 16.66
C ILE A 35 -1.10 7.75 17.96
N PRO A 36 -0.31 8.18 18.98
CA PRO A 36 -0.28 7.51 20.26
C PRO A 36 -1.58 7.76 21.02
N ILE A 37 -2.26 6.68 21.40
CA ILE A 37 -3.48 6.72 22.21
C ILE A 37 -3.14 6.54 23.69
N ILE A 38 -2.20 5.64 23.99
CA ILE A 38 -1.74 5.35 25.36
C ILE A 38 -0.22 5.27 25.36
N THR A 39 0.42 5.94 26.32
CA THR A 39 1.83 5.73 26.65
C THR A 39 1.92 5.07 28.03
N PHE A 40 2.48 3.87 28.08
CA PHE A 40 2.67 3.13 29.31
C PHE A 40 3.94 3.57 30.06
N LYS A 41 4.03 3.27 31.36
CA LYS A 41 5.19 3.62 32.21
C LYS A 41 6.53 3.07 31.71
N ASN A 42 6.50 1.99 30.93
CA ASN A 42 7.68 1.30 30.38
C ASN A 42 8.01 1.72 28.93
N GLU A 43 7.64 2.93 28.53
CA GLU A 43 7.83 3.49 27.17
C GLU A 43 7.09 2.76 26.04
N LYS A 44 6.36 1.68 26.34
CA LYS A 44 5.46 1.03 25.39
C LYS A 44 4.37 2.03 25.00
N LYS A 45 3.94 1.99 23.74
CA LYS A 45 2.85 2.83 23.24
C LYS A 45 1.82 2.00 22.50
N LEU A 46 0.55 2.25 22.81
CA LEU A 46 -0.55 1.86 21.94
C LEU A 46 -0.79 3.00 20.96
N LEU A 47 -0.78 2.66 19.68
CA LEU A 47 -0.89 3.59 18.56
C LEU A 47 -2.10 3.18 17.72
N ILE A 48 -2.71 4.17 17.07
CA ILE A 48 -3.60 3.95 15.94
C ILE A 48 -2.90 4.47 14.68
N ASN A 49 -2.79 3.61 13.69
CA ASN A 49 -2.29 3.95 12.37
C ASN A 49 -3.48 4.25 11.46
N ILE A 50 -3.41 5.36 10.73
CA ILE A 50 -4.35 5.73 9.68
C ILE A 50 -3.52 6.15 8.48
N GLY A 51 -3.87 5.70 7.29
CA GLY A 51 -3.17 6.06 6.08
C GLY A 51 -4.02 5.88 4.84
N ASP A 52 -3.60 6.54 3.78
CA ASP A 52 -4.21 6.45 2.47
C ASP A 52 -3.07 6.34 1.44
N GLU A 53 -3.23 5.43 0.48
CA GLU A 53 -2.30 5.26 -0.65
C GLU A 53 -3.07 5.31 -1.96
N ILE A 54 -2.70 6.25 -2.84
CA ILE A 54 -3.23 6.35 -4.20
C ILE A 54 -2.20 5.82 -5.18
N LEU A 55 -2.66 5.04 -6.15
CA LEU A 55 -1.88 4.46 -7.22
C LEU A 55 -2.46 4.89 -8.56
N ILE A 56 -1.58 5.37 -9.44
CA ILE A 56 -1.92 5.85 -10.78
C ILE A 56 -1.00 5.16 -11.78
N ASN A 57 -1.55 4.66 -12.88
CA ASN A 57 -0.78 4.09 -13.98
C ASN A 57 -0.72 5.05 -15.17
N SER A 58 0.36 4.94 -15.94
CA SER A 58 0.48 5.55 -17.26
C SER A 58 1.26 4.63 -18.20
N GLY A 59 0.94 4.65 -19.48
CA GLY A 59 1.61 3.84 -20.50
C GLY A 59 0.73 3.70 -21.74
N LYS A 60 1.32 3.25 -22.86
CA LYS A 60 0.58 3.11 -24.14
C LYS A 60 -0.59 2.11 -24.06
N GLU A 61 -0.53 1.17 -23.12
CA GLU A 61 -1.54 0.14 -22.91
C GLU A 61 -2.57 0.49 -21.81
N ILE A 62 -2.42 1.64 -21.15
CA ILE A 62 -3.30 2.11 -20.08
C ILE A 62 -4.41 2.93 -20.73
N ILE A 63 -5.50 2.26 -21.12
CA ILE A 63 -6.64 2.91 -21.80
C ILE A 63 -7.69 3.37 -20.77
N TYR A 64 -8.05 2.50 -19.81
CA TYR A 64 -9.13 2.77 -18.85
C TYR A 64 -8.67 2.90 -17.40
N ASN A 65 -7.51 2.35 -17.01
CA ASN A 65 -7.05 2.23 -15.62
C ASN A 65 -5.96 3.25 -15.22
N ILE A 66 -6.11 4.52 -15.65
CA ILE A 66 -5.21 5.60 -15.23
C ILE A 66 -5.24 5.74 -13.71
N PHE A 67 -6.43 5.76 -13.11
CA PHE A 67 -6.58 5.48 -11.69
C PHE A 67 -6.49 3.97 -11.50
N ASP A 68 -5.44 3.49 -10.83
CA ASP A 68 -5.24 2.07 -10.60
C ASP A 68 -6.02 1.63 -9.37
N SER A 69 -5.71 2.26 -8.24
CA SER A 69 -6.34 1.94 -6.97
C SER A 69 -6.11 3.00 -5.89
N ASN A 70 -7.01 3.00 -4.91
CA ASN A 70 -6.85 3.65 -3.61
C ASN A 70 -6.83 2.58 -2.50
N ARG A 71 -6.01 2.79 -1.47
CA ARG A 71 -5.93 1.91 -0.30
C ARG A 71 -6.08 2.72 0.97
N LEU A 72 -7.20 2.54 1.65
CA LEU A 72 -7.38 3.03 2.99
C LEU A 72 -6.79 2.03 3.98
N LEU A 73 -5.91 2.50 4.85
CA LEU A 73 -5.22 1.72 5.87
C LEU A 73 -5.63 2.23 7.25
N ILE A 74 -6.14 1.36 8.12
CA ILE A 74 -6.41 1.72 9.51
C ILE A 74 -6.16 0.52 10.44
N GLY A 75 -5.60 0.77 11.61
CA GLY A 75 -5.59 -0.26 12.64
C GLY A 75 -4.63 0.01 13.79
N PRO A 76 -4.71 -0.82 14.85
CA PRO A 76 -3.89 -0.67 16.03
C PRO A 76 -2.44 -1.10 15.78
N ALA A 77 -1.54 -0.46 16.51
CA ALA A 77 -0.15 -0.89 16.61
C ALA A 77 0.34 -0.76 18.05
N ILE A 78 1.19 -1.70 18.45
CA ILE A 78 1.90 -1.67 19.71
C ILE A 78 3.37 -1.42 19.41
N GLN A 79 3.88 -0.27 19.85
CA GLN A 79 5.30 -0.02 19.90
C GLN A 79 5.84 -0.61 21.21
N ILE A 80 6.53 -1.74 21.11
CA ILE A 80 7.10 -2.47 22.26
C ILE A 80 8.31 -1.74 22.82
N ASN A 81 9.12 -1.13 21.94
CA ASN A 81 10.24 -0.26 22.28
C ASN A 81 10.60 0.62 21.06
N PRO A 82 11.56 1.56 21.13
CA PRO A 82 11.93 2.41 20.00
C PRO A 82 12.37 1.68 18.71
N LYS A 83 12.77 0.40 18.82
CA LYS A 83 13.24 -0.43 17.71
C LYS A 83 12.18 -1.41 17.19
N LEU A 84 11.20 -1.81 18.00
CA LEU A 84 10.23 -2.86 17.67
C LEU A 84 8.78 -2.35 17.72
N ASN A 85 8.07 -2.52 16.62
CA ASN A 85 6.65 -2.20 16.49
C ASN A 85 5.90 -3.38 15.83
N VAL A 86 4.73 -3.69 16.35
CA VAL A 86 3.82 -4.72 15.81
C VAL A 86 2.49 -4.06 15.50
N SER A 87 1.89 -4.36 14.35
CA SER A 87 0.61 -3.76 13.95
C SER A 87 -0.32 -4.74 13.26
N ILE A 88 -1.61 -4.52 13.46
CA ILE A 88 -2.68 -5.06 12.63
C ILE A 88 -3.27 -3.90 11.84
N LEU A 89 -3.37 -4.02 10.52
CA LEU A 89 -3.96 -3.02 9.66
C LEU A 89 -5.06 -3.65 8.82
N TYR A 90 -6.26 -3.09 8.91
CA TYR A 90 -7.29 -3.28 7.92
C TYR A 90 -6.96 -2.42 6.70
N ASN A 91 -6.98 -3.04 5.52
CA ASN A 91 -6.74 -2.41 4.25
C ASN A 91 -7.97 -2.59 3.37
N HIS A 92 -8.63 -1.48 3.06
CA HIS A 92 -9.67 -1.43 2.05
C HIS A 92 -9.06 -0.95 0.74
N LEU A 93 -8.91 -1.87 -0.21
CA LEU A 93 -8.40 -1.62 -1.55
C LEU A 93 -9.59 -1.42 -2.49
N PHE A 94 -9.71 -0.22 -3.05
CA PHE A 94 -10.64 0.10 -4.13
C PHE A 94 -9.85 0.24 -5.43
N ALA A 95 -10.09 -0.63 -6.41
CA ALA A 95 -9.33 -0.67 -7.65
C ALA A 95 -10.23 -0.53 -8.87
N GLN A 96 -9.74 0.16 -9.91
CA GLN A 96 -10.39 0.20 -11.21
C GLN A 96 -9.89 -0.96 -12.07
N GLN A 97 -10.80 -1.67 -12.72
CA GLN A 97 -10.47 -2.73 -13.65
C GLN A 97 -10.18 -2.15 -15.04
N ASN A 98 -9.58 -2.94 -15.93
CA ASN A 98 -9.29 -2.53 -17.31
C ASN A 98 -10.55 -2.55 -18.21
N GLU A 99 -11.69 -2.14 -17.66
CA GLU A 99 -13.00 -2.16 -18.31
C GLU A 99 -13.79 -0.90 -17.94
N VAL A 100 -14.76 -0.53 -18.78
CA VAL A 100 -15.59 0.66 -18.56
C VAL A 100 -16.46 0.48 -17.31
N ASN A 101 -16.38 1.43 -16.38
CA ASN A 101 -17.17 1.46 -15.13
C ASN A 101 -17.06 0.22 -14.24
N ALA A 102 -15.99 -0.56 -14.39
CA ALA A 102 -15.75 -1.74 -13.57
C ALA A 102 -14.78 -1.42 -12.41
N PHE A 103 -15.28 -1.58 -11.18
CA PHE A 103 -14.49 -1.40 -9.96
C PHE A 103 -14.49 -2.66 -9.12
N SER A 104 -13.44 -2.88 -8.34
CA SER A 104 -13.34 -3.96 -7.38
C SER A 104 -13.00 -3.42 -5.99
N GLN A 105 -13.54 -4.08 -4.97
CA GLN A 105 -13.25 -3.82 -3.57
C GLN A 105 -12.63 -5.07 -2.96
N THR A 106 -11.51 -4.93 -2.29
CA THR A 106 -10.86 -6.02 -1.56
C THR A 106 -10.56 -5.59 -0.14
N TYR A 107 -10.89 -6.46 0.81
CA TYR A 107 -10.68 -6.23 2.23
C TYR A 107 -9.57 -7.16 2.72
N ILE A 108 -8.47 -6.57 3.20
CA ILE A 108 -7.26 -7.32 3.54
C ILE A 108 -6.88 -7.00 4.98
N LEU A 109 -6.55 -8.02 5.77
CA LEU A 109 -5.94 -7.85 7.08
C LEU A 109 -4.44 -8.05 6.98
N TRP A 110 -3.66 -7.06 7.39
CA TRP A 110 -2.20 -7.12 7.45
C TRP A 110 -1.74 -7.26 8.88
N PHE A 111 -0.95 -8.32 9.12
CA PHE A 111 -0.08 -8.41 10.28
C PHE A 111 1.32 -7.94 9.88
N ALA A 112 1.89 -7.00 10.63
CA ALA A 112 3.23 -6.49 10.35
C ALA A 112 4.08 -6.38 11.62
N VAL A 113 5.34 -6.78 11.49
CA VAL A 113 6.39 -6.59 12.50
C VAL A 113 7.48 -5.73 11.89
N LYS A 114 7.81 -4.61 12.55
CA LYS A 114 8.86 -3.69 12.12
C LYS A 114 9.95 -3.62 13.18
N HIS A 115 11.14 -4.07 12.81
CA HIS A 115 12.33 -3.99 13.65
C HIS A 115 13.39 -3.07 13.03
N LYS A 116 13.89 -2.09 13.79
CA LYS A 116 15.00 -1.22 13.39
C LYS A 116 16.31 -1.86 13.85
N ILE A 117 17.12 -2.28 12.88
CA ILE A 117 18.46 -2.83 13.12
C ILE A 117 19.47 -1.69 12.97
N SER A 118 20.37 -1.56 13.94
CA SER A 118 21.54 -0.70 13.85
C SER A 118 22.75 -1.62 13.68
N LEU A 119 23.53 -1.40 12.63
CA LEU A 119 24.82 -2.04 12.43
C LEU A 119 25.88 -1.08 12.97
N ASN A 120 26.70 -1.57 13.91
CA ASN A 120 27.88 -0.86 14.40
C ASN A 120 29.04 -1.05 13.42
#